data_AF-A0A4Q6BWU1-F1
#
_entry.id   AF-A0A4Q6BWU1-F1
#
_cell.length_a   1.000
_cell.length_b   1.000
_cell.length_c   1.000
_cell.angle_alpha   90.00
_cell.angle_beta   90.00
_cell.angle_gamma   90.00
#
_symmetry.space_group_name_H-M   'P 1'
#
loop_
_entity.id
_entity.type
_entity.pdbx_description
1 polymer ?
#
loop_
_entity_poly.entity_id
_entity_poly.type
_entity_poly.pdbx_seq_one_letter_code
_entity_poly.pdbx_strand_id
1 'polypeptide(L)'
;MLNIEPHSLLNKPITKILLVDDRRENLLALESLLRDLPTEIYQATSGRDALELLLQHRFAVALLDVQMPEINGFELAELMRGMDSTREIPIIFLTAGAIDPKHTFRGYEAGAVDFLYKPLDARIVKSKVKVYLRLEEQRLQIVSQMEQLQAAVRSREEFLSIASHELRTPLTSMSLQFQTARRSIRPEAGILPTTEKLIKTFDMANRQVGKLTRLIDDLLDISRIQAGKLSINREPKDLTVIIKEAIERLVPQLNSANVPVSLDFETPFPASFDENRIEQVVTNLITNVIKYAPDAPMEVRLWREGDRAFFTVKDNGPGIPEH
;
A
#
# COMPACT_ATOMS: atom_id res chain seq x y z
N MET A 1 -5.06 -25.01 11.02
CA MET A 1 -3.71 -24.46 10.77
C MET A 1 -3.67 -24.03 9.32
N LEU A 2 -3.89 -22.75 9.03
CA LEU A 2 -3.77 -22.27 7.64
C LEU A 2 -2.30 -22.03 7.33
N ASN A 3 -1.83 -22.75 6.31
CA ASN A 3 -0.52 -22.64 5.70
C ASN A 3 -0.44 -21.28 5.00
N ILE A 4 0.29 -20.34 5.59
CA ILE A 4 0.63 -19.08 4.93
C ILE A 4 1.72 -19.43 3.92
N GLU A 5 1.34 -19.58 2.65
CA GLU A 5 2.35 -19.64 1.60
C GLU A 5 3.15 -18.34 1.58
N PRO A 6 4.49 -18.40 1.47
CA PRO A 6 5.33 -17.23 1.49
C PRO A 6 5.13 -16.42 0.20
N HIS A 7 4.25 -15.43 0.25
CA HIS A 7 4.21 -14.39 -0.77
C HIS A 7 5.55 -13.65 -0.78
N SER A 8 6.18 -13.67 -1.96
CA SER A 8 7.24 -12.76 -2.43
C SER A 8 8.71 -13.08 -2.05
N LEU A 9 9.21 -14.23 -2.51
CA LEU A 9 10.65 -14.39 -2.83
C LEU A 9 10.99 -13.95 -4.27
N LEU A 10 10.07 -13.31 -5.00
CA LEU A 10 10.09 -13.26 -6.47
C LEU A 10 10.41 -11.90 -7.11
N ASN A 11 10.89 -10.90 -6.38
CA ASN A 11 11.49 -9.73 -7.03
C ASN A 11 12.52 -9.06 -6.12
N LYS A 12 13.62 -9.76 -5.85
CA LYS A 12 14.80 -9.11 -5.31
C LYS A 12 15.30 -8.14 -6.40
N PRO A 13 15.46 -6.84 -6.11
CA PRO A 13 15.92 -5.90 -7.13
C PRO A 13 17.27 -6.36 -7.66
N ILE A 14 17.37 -6.54 -8.97
CA ILE A 14 18.62 -6.94 -9.62
C ILE A 14 19.59 -5.78 -9.49
N THR A 15 20.62 -5.95 -8.69
CA THR A 15 21.70 -4.98 -8.56
C THR A 15 22.52 -4.93 -9.84
N LYS A 16 23.08 -3.76 -10.15
CA LYS A 16 23.86 -3.53 -11.35
C LYS A 16 25.32 -3.27 -10.99
N ILE A 17 26.25 -3.80 -11.77
CA ILE A 17 27.69 -3.54 -11.64
C ILE A 17 28.16 -2.82 -12.91
N LEU A 18 28.98 -1.78 -12.73
CA LEU A 18 29.69 -1.15 -13.84
C LEU A 18 31.14 -1.65 -13.87
N LEU A 19 31.58 -2.16 -15.02
CA LEU A 19 32.96 -2.53 -15.29
C LEU A 19 33.52 -1.58 -16.34
N VAL A 20 34.66 -0.95 -16.06
CA VAL A 20 35.29 0.00 -16.96
C VAL A 20 36.77 -0.36 -17.12
N ASP A 21 37.16 -0.72 -18.34
CA ASP A 21 38.54 -1.05 -18.72
C ASP A 21 38.66 -0.86 -20.23
N ASP A 22 39.75 -0.24 -20.69
CA ASP A 22 39.96 0.08 -22.11
C ASP A 22 40.21 -1.17 -22.96
N ARG A 23 40.53 -2.30 -22.32
CA ARG A 23 40.79 -3.57 -22.98
C ARG A 23 39.63 -4.54 -22.79
N ARG A 24 39.03 -4.94 -23.92
CA ARG A 24 37.90 -5.87 -23.95
C ARG A 24 38.23 -7.23 -23.33
N GLU A 25 39.48 -7.68 -23.41
CA GLU A 25 39.92 -8.92 -22.75
C GLU A 25 39.75 -8.87 -21.21
N ASN A 26 40.05 -7.72 -20.60
CA ASN A 26 39.94 -7.53 -19.15
C ASN A 26 38.47 -7.51 -18.71
N LEU A 27 37.61 -6.84 -19.48
CA LEU A 27 36.17 -6.82 -19.25
C LEU A 27 35.56 -8.22 -19.29
N LEU A 28 35.91 -9.02 -20.30
CA LEU A 28 35.43 -10.41 -20.42
C LEU A 28 35.92 -11.28 -19.26
N ALA A 29 37.17 -11.09 -18.82
CA ALA A 29 37.71 -11.79 -17.66
C ALA A 29 36.94 -11.43 -16.38
N LEU A 30 36.71 -10.14 -16.12
CA LEU A 30 35.94 -9.65 -14.96
C LEU A 30 34.49 -10.14 -15.00
N GLU A 31 33.84 -10.10 -16.15
CA GLU A 31 32.49 -10.63 -16.33
C GLU A 31 32.45 -12.13 -16.03
N SER A 32 33.39 -12.90 -16.57
CA SER A 32 33.50 -14.34 -16.27
C SER A 32 33.75 -14.60 -14.78
N LEU A 33 34.49 -13.73 -14.09
CA LEU A 33 34.70 -13.82 -12.65
C LEU A 33 33.43 -13.49 -11.86
N LEU A 34 32.53 -12.66 -12.38
CA LEU A 34 31.34 -12.20 -11.65
C LEU A 34 30.04 -12.90 -12.07
N ARG A 35 30.07 -13.73 -13.11
CA ARG A 35 28.91 -14.41 -13.71
C ARG A 35 28.04 -15.20 -12.72
N ASP A 36 28.64 -15.77 -11.67
CA ASP A 36 27.91 -16.55 -10.66
C ASP A 36 27.09 -15.68 -9.68
N LEU A 37 27.21 -14.35 -9.75
CA LEU A 37 26.46 -13.44 -8.90
C LEU A 37 25.12 -13.08 -9.55
N PRO A 38 24.02 -12.98 -8.79
CA PRO A 38 22.71 -12.60 -9.30
C PRO A 38 22.65 -11.08 -9.54
N THR A 39 23.40 -10.60 -10.52
CA THR A 39 23.62 -9.18 -10.81
C THR A 39 23.63 -8.95 -12.32
N GLU A 40 23.20 -7.77 -12.73
CA GLU A 40 23.38 -7.31 -14.11
C GLU A 40 24.74 -6.62 -14.25
N ILE A 41 25.48 -6.93 -15.31
CA ILE A 41 26.83 -6.38 -15.54
C ILE A 41 26.77 -5.49 -16.77
N TYR A 42 27.19 -4.24 -16.59
CA TYR A 42 27.38 -3.28 -17.67
C TYR A 42 28.86 -3.04 -17.87
N GLN A 43 29.28 -2.91 -19.12
CA GLN A 43 30.67 -2.76 -19.51
C GLN A 43 30.85 -1.47 -20.29
N ALA A 44 31.95 -0.78 -20.01
CA ALA A 44 32.39 0.40 -20.74
C ALA A 44 33.87 0.25 -21.12
N THR A 45 34.20 0.62 -22.35
CA THR A 45 35.57 0.58 -22.90
C THR A 45 36.29 1.91 -22.80
N SER A 46 35.63 2.94 -22.28
CA SER A 46 36.22 4.26 -22.07
C SER A 46 35.50 4.98 -20.91
N GLY A 47 36.14 6.01 -20.35
CA GLY A 47 35.48 6.85 -19.35
C GLY A 47 34.22 7.54 -19.90
N ARG A 48 34.18 7.86 -21.19
CA ARG A 48 32.98 8.45 -21.83
C ARG A 48 31.82 7.46 -21.89
N ASP A 49 32.07 6.23 -22.33
CA ASP A 49 31.04 5.17 -22.36
C ASP A 49 30.49 4.90 -20.95
N ALA A 50 31.37 4.95 -19.93
CA ALA A 50 30.97 4.78 -18.54
C ALA A 50 30.03 5.90 -18.06
N LEU A 51 30.32 7.16 -18.41
CA LEU A 51 29.46 8.30 -18.09
C LEU A 51 28.08 8.18 -18.76
N GLU A 52 28.01 7.71 -20.01
CA GLU A 52 26.74 7.48 -20.69
C GLU A 52 25.88 6.44 -19.94
N LEU A 53 26.48 5.34 -19.50
CA LEU A 53 25.81 4.32 -18.70
C LEU A 53 25.33 4.85 -17.35
N LEU A 54 26.13 5.70 -16.71
CA LEU A 54 25.82 6.33 -15.42
C LEU A 54 24.64 7.32 -15.50
N LEU A 55 24.32 7.85 -16.67
CA LEU A 55 23.13 8.67 -16.90
C LEU A 55 21.84 7.84 -16.97
N GLN A 56 21.94 6.58 -17.41
CA GLN A 56 20.80 5.69 -17.65
C GLN A 56 20.54 4.73 -16.49
N HIS A 57 21.57 4.43 -15.69
CA HIS A 57 21.54 3.37 -14.70
C HIS A 57 22.20 3.80 -13.39
N ARG A 58 21.67 3.28 -12.28
CA ARG A 58 22.32 3.33 -10.96
C ARG A 58 23.02 2.00 -10.71
N PHE A 59 24.27 2.06 -10.24
CA PHE A 59 25.10 0.89 -9.98
C PHE A 59 25.32 0.69 -8.48
N ALA A 60 25.40 -0.57 -8.06
CA ALA A 60 25.76 -0.98 -6.71
C ALA A 60 27.26 -0.81 -6.44
N VAL A 61 28.09 -0.97 -7.48
CA VAL A 61 29.55 -0.75 -7.44
C VAL A 61 30.08 -0.55 -8.85
N ALA A 62 31.12 0.29 -8.98
CA ALA A 62 31.89 0.45 -10.20
C ALA A 62 33.31 -0.08 -10.01
N LEU A 63 33.78 -0.94 -10.92
CA LEU A 63 35.18 -1.39 -11.00
C LEU A 63 35.84 -0.62 -12.13
N LEU A 64 36.79 0.24 -11.80
CA LEU A 64 37.41 1.16 -12.75
C LEU A 64 38.88 0.83 -12.93
N ASP A 65 39.31 0.57 -14.16
CA ASP A 65 40.73 0.56 -14.45
C ASP A 65 41.33 1.97 -14.31
N VAL A 66 42.50 2.03 -13.69
CA VAL A 66 43.19 3.30 -13.46
C VAL A 66 43.83 3.83 -14.75
N GLN A 67 44.33 2.95 -15.62
CA GLN A 67 45.16 3.31 -16.77
C GLN A 67 44.36 3.20 -18.07
N MET A 68 43.51 4.20 -18.30
CA MET A 68 42.71 4.31 -19.53
C MET A 68 43.08 5.56 -20.34
N PRO A 69 42.96 5.52 -21.68
CA PRO A 69 43.17 6.68 -22.53
C PRO A 69 42.06 7.74 -22.35
N GLU A 70 42.39 8.99 -22.69
CA GLU A 70 41.52 10.18 -22.61
C GLU A 70 41.10 10.57 -21.20
N ILE A 71 40.29 9.73 -20.53
CA ILE A 71 39.82 9.92 -19.17
C ILE A 71 40.29 8.72 -18.35
N ASN A 72 41.22 8.96 -17.44
CA ASN A 72 41.70 7.89 -16.56
C ASN A 72 40.69 7.57 -15.45
N GLY A 73 40.85 6.43 -14.76
CA GLY A 73 39.91 6.00 -13.73
C GLY A 73 39.74 7.01 -12.58
N PHE A 74 40.80 7.73 -12.21
CA PHE A 74 40.71 8.77 -11.17
C PHE A 74 39.88 9.97 -11.62
N GLU A 75 40.10 10.45 -12.84
CA GLU A 75 39.30 11.54 -13.43
C GLU A 75 37.84 11.16 -13.57
N LEU A 76 37.54 9.92 -14.00
CA LEU A 76 36.18 9.40 -14.05
C LEU A 76 35.54 9.39 -12.66
N ALA A 77 36.27 8.98 -11.62
CA ALA A 77 35.79 8.99 -10.25
C ALA A 77 35.46 10.41 -9.75
N GLU A 78 36.31 11.39 -10.04
CA GLU A 78 36.03 12.81 -9.72
C GLU A 78 34.74 13.29 -10.41
N LEU A 79 34.56 12.96 -11.69
CA LEU A 79 33.33 13.28 -12.42
C LEU A 79 32.11 12.60 -11.80
N MET A 80 32.22 11.33 -11.40
CA MET A 80 31.15 10.62 -10.69
C MET A 80 30.80 11.28 -9.35
N ARG A 81 31.78 11.83 -8.61
CA ARG A 81 31.53 12.54 -7.34
C ARG A 81 30.90 13.92 -7.55
N GLY A 82 31.13 14.54 -8.71
CA GLY A 82 30.52 15.83 -9.06
C GLY A 82 29.01 15.80 -9.33
N MET A 83 28.39 14.63 -9.48
CA MET A 83 26.96 14.49 -9.82
C MET A 83 26.17 13.80 -8.69
N ASP A 84 25.06 14.39 -8.25
CA ASP A 84 24.25 13.87 -7.13
C ASP A 84 23.72 12.46 -7.36
N SER A 85 23.45 12.07 -8.61
CA SER A 85 22.98 10.74 -8.99
C SER A 85 24.03 9.64 -8.84
N THR A 86 25.32 9.98 -8.93
CA THR A 86 26.44 9.02 -8.99
C THR A 86 27.43 9.16 -7.84
N ARG A 87 27.38 10.26 -7.09
CA ARG A 87 28.33 10.58 -6.00
C ARG A 87 28.30 9.61 -4.82
N GLU A 88 27.35 8.70 -4.75
CA GLU A 88 27.27 7.67 -3.70
C GLU A 88 27.75 6.29 -4.18
N ILE A 89 28.02 6.12 -5.48
CA ILE A 89 28.39 4.83 -6.03
C ILE A 89 29.78 4.44 -5.46
N PRO A 90 29.92 3.26 -4.85
CA PRO A 90 31.21 2.75 -4.42
C PRO A 90 32.12 2.46 -5.62
N ILE A 91 33.37 2.91 -5.54
CA ILE A 91 34.37 2.73 -6.60
C ILE A 91 35.47 1.82 -6.09
N ILE A 92 35.78 0.77 -6.86
CA ILE A 92 36.93 -0.12 -6.67
C ILE A 92 37.88 0.09 -7.84
N PHE A 93 39.10 0.57 -7.57
CA PHE A 93 40.10 0.77 -8.60
C PHE A 93 40.86 -0.52 -8.93
N LEU A 94 41.09 -0.78 -10.21
CA LEU A 94 41.94 -1.85 -10.71
C LEU A 94 43.29 -1.25 -11.14
N THR A 95 44.39 -1.71 -10.56
CA THR A 95 45.74 -1.15 -10.80
C THR A 95 46.79 -2.22 -11.05
N ALA A 96 47.82 -1.91 -11.87
CA ALA A 96 48.87 -2.85 -12.27
C ALA A 96 50.09 -2.93 -11.32
N GLY A 97 50.10 -2.23 -10.17
CA GLY A 97 51.24 -2.27 -9.24
C GLY A 97 51.09 -1.42 -7.98
N ALA A 98 52.16 -1.38 -7.17
CA ALA A 98 52.24 -0.51 -5.99
C ALA A 98 52.09 0.95 -6.42
N ILE A 99 50.97 1.54 -6.04
CA ILE A 99 50.64 2.92 -6.36
C ILE A 99 51.60 3.82 -5.57
N ASP A 100 52.21 4.83 -6.22
CA ASP A 100 52.91 5.92 -5.53
C ASP A 100 51.99 6.44 -4.39
N PRO A 101 52.48 6.63 -3.15
CA PRO A 101 51.67 7.19 -2.06
C PRO A 101 50.78 8.38 -2.47
N LYS A 102 51.23 9.21 -3.42
CA LYS A 102 50.44 10.32 -4.00
C LYS A 102 49.19 9.87 -4.76
N HIS A 103 49.25 8.78 -5.51
CA HIS A 103 48.12 8.27 -6.28
C HIS A 103 47.15 7.48 -5.40
N THR A 104 47.62 6.87 -4.32
CA THR A 104 46.74 6.24 -3.30
C THR A 104 45.93 7.33 -2.58
N PHE A 105 46.59 8.43 -2.22
CA PHE A 105 45.95 9.60 -1.61
C PHE A 105 44.88 10.23 -2.52
N ARG A 106 45.19 10.44 -3.81
CA ARG A 106 44.21 10.94 -4.80
C ARG A 106 42.98 10.06 -4.96
N GLY A 107 43.15 8.74 -4.92
CA GLY A 107 41.99 7.84 -5.00
C GLY A 107 41.08 7.95 -3.79
N TYR A 108 41.61 8.06 -2.58
CA TYR A 108 40.79 8.27 -1.38
C TYR A 108 40.12 9.65 -1.36
N GLU A 109 40.78 10.70 -1.84
CA GLU A 109 40.16 12.03 -2.01
C GLU A 109 39.05 12.03 -3.08
N ALA A 110 39.23 11.27 -4.16
CA ALA A 110 38.19 11.00 -5.17
C ALA A 110 37.05 10.09 -4.66
N GLY A 111 37.09 9.69 -3.37
CA GLY A 111 36.10 8.84 -2.73
C GLY A 111 36.18 7.37 -3.13
N ALA A 112 37.36 6.86 -3.53
CA ALA A 112 37.57 5.42 -3.69
C ALA A 112 37.35 4.72 -2.36
N VAL A 113 36.62 3.61 -2.42
CA VAL A 113 36.38 2.80 -1.22
C VAL A 113 37.41 1.68 -1.13
N ASP A 114 38.01 1.26 -2.26
CA ASP A 114 38.94 0.14 -2.27
C ASP A 114 39.84 0.09 -3.54
N PHE A 115 40.92 -0.69 -3.47
CA PHE A 115 41.83 -0.96 -4.58
C PHE A 115 42.05 -2.48 -4.76
N LEU A 116 42.21 -2.90 -6.02
CA LEU A 116 42.54 -4.26 -6.42
C LEU A 116 43.76 -4.25 -7.35
N TYR A 117 44.74 -5.08 -7.02
CA TYR A 117 45.99 -5.18 -7.78
C TYR A 117 45.90 -6.32 -8.80
N LYS A 118 46.27 -6.03 -10.05
CA LYS A 118 46.46 -7.02 -11.12
C LYS A 118 47.78 -7.79 -10.85
N PRO A 119 47.83 -9.13 -11.00
CA PRO A 119 46.76 -10.02 -11.43
C PRO A 119 45.67 -10.21 -10.36
N LEU A 120 44.41 -10.13 -10.77
CA LEU A 120 43.26 -10.16 -9.86
C LEU A 120 43.03 -11.57 -9.28
N ASP A 121 43.00 -11.70 -7.95
CA ASP A 121 42.51 -12.92 -7.29
C ASP A 121 40.98 -12.94 -7.34
N ALA A 122 40.43 -13.93 -8.06
CA ALA A 122 39.01 -14.16 -8.24
C ALA A 122 38.20 -14.11 -6.93
N ARG A 123 38.75 -14.68 -5.84
CA ARG A 123 38.08 -14.72 -4.53
C ARG A 123 38.01 -13.35 -3.90
N ILE A 124 39.05 -12.54 -4.06
CA ILE A 124 39.09 -11.17 -3.51
C ILE A 124 38.09 -10.29 -4.25
N VAL A 125 38.09 -10.31 -5.60
CA VAL A 125 37.14 -9.52 -6.41
C VAL A 125 35.70 -9.91 -6.06
N LYS A 126 35.37 -11.20 -6.11
CA LYS A 126 34.03 -11.70 -5.74
C LYS A 126 33.64 -11.27 -4.33
N SER A 127 34.55 -11.33 -3.36
CA SER A 127 34.25 -10.98 -1.96
C SER A 127 33.95 -9.50 -1.79
N LYS A 128 34.76 -8.61 -2.37
CA LYS A 128 34.55 -7.15 -2.29
C LYS A 128 33.26 -6.74 -2.99
N VAL A 129 33.04 -7.24 -4.22
CA VAL A 129 31.80 -6.96 -4.97
C VAL A 129 30.56 -7.42 -4.19
N LYS A 130 30.57 -8.63 -3.62
CA LYS A 130 29.45 -9.16 -2.81
C LYS A 130 29.07 -8.25 -1.64
N VAL A 131 30.04 -7.57 -1.01
CA VAL A 131 29.75 -6.62 0.08
C VAL A 131 28.90 -5.46 -0.44
N TYR A 132 29.31 -4.83 -1.54
CA TYR A 132 28.57 -3.69 -2.09
C TYR A 132 27.21 -4.08 -2.69
N LEU A 133 27.11 -5.26 -3.30
CA LEU A 133 25.81 -5.79 -3.74
C LEU A 133 24.85 -5.94 -2.54
N ARG A 134 25.33 -6.53 -1.44
CA ARG A 134 24.52 -6.69 -0.22
C ARG A 134 24.11 -5.35 0.39
N LEU A 135 25.02 -4.36 0.41
CA LEU A 135 24.72 -3.03 0.92
C LEU A 135 23.65 -2.33 0.07
N GLU A 136 23.72 -2.42 -1.25
CA GLU A 136 22.70 -1.83 -2.12
C GLU A 136 21.36 -2.55 -1.98
N GLU A 137 21.35 -3.88 -1.88
CA GLU A 137 20.14 -4.65 -1.57
C GLU A 137 19.49 -4.21 -0.26
N GLN A 138 20.28 -4.03 0.80
CA GLN A 138 19.80 -3.54 2.10
C GLN A 138 19.26 -2.11 1.99
N ARG A 139 19.95 -1.23 1.25
CA ARG A 139 19.50 0.16 1.02
C ARG A 139 18.14 0.19 0.32
N LEU A 140 17.97 -0.59 -0.75
CA LEU A 140 16.71 -0.70 -1.48
C LEU A 140 15.59 -1.28 -0.61
N GLN A 141 15.91 -2.26 0.23
CA GLN A 141 14.95 -2.82 1.19
C GLN A 141 14.51 -1.78 2.22
N ILE A 142 15.43 -0.99 2.77
CA ILE A 142 15.11 0.10 3.71
C ILE A 142 14.22 1.14 3.05
N VAL A 143 14.57 1.60 1.84
CA VAL A 143 13.76 2.58 1.10
C VAL A 143 12.33 2.06 0.88
N SER A 144 12.19 0.82 0.42
CA SER A 144 10.88 0.19 0.23
C SER A 144 10.09 0.07 1.54
N GLN A 145 10.74 -0.31 2.65
CA GLN A 145 10.10 -0.35 3.97
C GLN A 145 9.68 1.04 4.46
N MET A 146 10.49 2.08 4.21
CA MET A 146 10.14 3.46 4.56
C MET A 146 8.93 3.94 3.76
N GLU A 147 8.87 3.63 2.47
CA GLU A 147 7.71 3.94 1.63
C GLU A 147 6.44 3.24 2.12
N GLN A 148 6.52 1.94 2.43
CA GLN A 148 5.41 1.18 3.01
C GLN A 148 4.94 1.75 4.35
N LEU A 149 5.89 2.09 5.24
CA LEU A 149 5.59 2.68 6.53
C LEU A 149 4.91 4.05 6.36
N GLN A 150 5.42 4.89 5.46
CA GLN A 150 4.82 6.19 5.18
C GLN A 150 3.42 6.05 4.56
N ALA A 151 3.19 5.08 3.69
CA ALA A 151 1.87 4.80 3.15
C ALA A 151 0.90 4.36 4.26
N ALA A 152 1.34 3.50 5.17
CA ALA A 152 0.55 3.07 6.33
C ALA A 152 0.25 4.24 7.28
N VAL A 153 1.22 5.12 7.54
CA VAL A 153 1.03 6.34 8.34
C VAL A 153 0.00 7.26 7.68
N ARG A 154 0.13 7.53 6.38
CA ARG A 154 -0.83 8.36 5.63
C ARG A 154 -2.24 7.78 5.67
N SER A 155 -2.38 6.49 5.41
CA SER A 155 -3.68 5.80 5.49
C SER A 155 -4.30 5.90 6.89
N ARG A 156 -3.48 5.80 7.94
CA ARG A 156 -3.93 5.99 9.32
C ARG A 156 -4.39 7.43 9.60
N GLU A 157 -3.65 8.43 9.12
CA GLU A 157 -4.02 9.85 9.27
C GLU A 157 -5.31 10.17 8.53
N GLU A 158 -5.47 9.67 7.31
CA GLU A 158 -6.69 9.81 6.52
C GLU A 158 -7.90 9.18 7.22
N PHE A 159 -7.76 7.94 7.72
CA PHE A 159 -8.81 7.28 8.50
C PHE A 159 -9.23 8.09 9.74
N LEU A 160 -8.26 8.61 10.51
CA LEU A 160 -8.55 9.44 11.68
C LEU A 160 -9.23 10.77 11.32
N SER A 161 -8.84 11.38 10.20
CA SER A 161 -9.45 12.60 9.69
C SER A 161 -10.92 12.37 9.30
N ILE A 162 -11.19 11.31 8.52
CA ILE A 162 -12.54 10.92 8.11
C ILE A 162 -13.40 10.60 9.34
N ALA A 163 -12.91 9.75 10.24
CA ALA A 163 -13.61 9.41 11.47
C ALA A 163 -13.96 10.66 12.30
N SER A 164 -13.00 11.59 12.45
CA SER A 164 -13.23 12.85 13.19
C SER A 164 -14.31 13.70 12.53
N HIS A 165 -14.34 13.78 11.19
CA HIS A 165 -15.36 14.53 10.46
C HIS A 165 -16.75 13.89 10.58
N GLU A 166 -16.83 12.58 10.37
CA GLU A 166 -18.08 11.80 10.43
C GLU A 166 -18.68 11.78 11.84
N LEU A 167 -17.86 11.79 12.90
CA LEU A 167 -18.34 11.93 14.28
C LEU A 167 -18.76 13.36 14.62
N ARG A 168 -18.05 14.37 14.10
CA ARG A 168 -18.35 15.78 14.39
C ARG A 168 -19.70 16.20 13.80
N THR A 169 -20.03 15.75 12.59
CA THR A 169 -21.28 16.12 11.90
C THR A 169 -22.56 15.85 12.72
N PRO A 170 -22.83 14.62 13.20
CA PRO A 170 -24.01 14.34 14.04
C PRO A 170 -23.95 15.07 15.39
N LEU A 171 -22.76 15.23 15.99
CA LEU A 171 -22.58 15.98 17.24
C LEU A 171 -22.91 17.47 17.10
N THR A 172 -22.45 18.11 16.03
CA THR A 172 -22.76 19.52 15.73
C THR A 172 -24.25 19.69 15.45
N SER A 173 -24.87 18.75 14.72
CA SER A 173 -26.31 18.76 14.47
C SER A 173 -27.12 18.65 15.76
N MET A 174 -26.78 17.70 16.66
CA MET A 174 -27.42 17.57 17.97
C MET A 174 -27.23 18.84 18.82
N SER A 175 -26.01 19.37 18.88
CA SER A 175 -25.70 20.59 19.66
C SER A 175 -26.56 21.78 19.21
N LEU A 176 -26.71 21.97 17.90
CA LEU A 176 -27.54 23.04 17.34
C LEU A 176 -29.01 22.86 17.66
N GLN A 177 -29.53 21.63 17.59
CA GLN A 177 -30.91 21.31 17.94
C GLN A 177 -31.20 21.63 19.40
N PHE A 178 -30.33 21.18 20.32
CA PHE A 178 -30.49 21.49 21.74
C PHE A 178 -30.35 22.98 22.04
N GLN A 179 -29.43 23.70 21.38
CA GLN A 179 -29.32 25.15 21.53
C GLN A 179 -30.59 25.86 21.06
N THR A 180 -31.19 25.41 19.96
CA THR A 180 -32.44 25.97 19.41
C THR A 180 -33.63 25.66 20.31
N ALA A 181 -33.75 24.43 20.80
CA ALA A 181 -34.77 24.04 21.77
C ALA A 181 -34.64 24.87 23.06
N ARG A 182 -33.42 25.07 23.56
CA ARG A 182 -33.17 25.91 24.74
C ARG A 182 -33.59 27.37 24.51
N ARG A 183 -33.32 27.95 23.34
CA ARG A 183 -33.77 29.33 23.00
C ARG A 183 -35.29 29.47 22.93
N SER A 184 -36.00 28.38 22.65
CA SER A 184 -37.47 28.35 22.60
C SER A 184 -38.14 28.28 23.97
N ILE A 185 -37.36 28.09 25.04
CA ILE A 185 -37.81 28.06 26.44
C ILE A 185 -37.49 29.41 27.07
N ARG A 186 -38.52 30.21 27.41
CA ARG A 186 -38.38 31.47 28.18
C ARG A 186 -39.39 31.47 29.34
N PRO A 187 -39.03 30.89 30.49
CA PRO A 187 -39.95 30.69 31.62
C PRO A 187 -40.51 32.01 32.16
N GLU A 188 -39.66 33.04 32.26
CA GLU A 188 -40.04 34.37 32.75
C GLU A 188 -41.01 35.11 31.82
N ALA A 189 -41.03 34.76 30.54
CA ALA A 189 -41.94 35.33 29.54
C ALA A 189 -43.18 34.44 29.29
N GLY A 190 -43.34 33.33 30.03
CA GLY A 190 -44.42 32.37 29.84
C GLY A 190 -44.37 31.59 28.50
N ILE A 191 -43.24 31.64 27.79
CA ILE A 191 -43.09 30.96 26.48
C ILE A 191 -42.45 29.60 26.72
N LEU A 192 -43.24 28.55 26.53
CA LEU A 192 -42.80 27.15 26.58
C LEU A 192 -43.05 26.47 25.22
N PRO A 193 -42.15 25.60 24.76
CA PRO A 193 -42.38 24.80 23.57
C PRO A 193 -43.54 23.82 23.79
N THR A 194 -44.30 23.57 22.74
CA THR A 194 -45.36 22.56 22.77
C THR A 194 -44.77 21.17 22.94
N THR A 195 -45.54 20.26 23.55
CA THR A 195 -45.15 18.84 23.71
C THR A 195 -44.74 18.21 22.37
N GLU A 196 -45.46 18.53 21.28
CA GLU A 196 -45.14 18.04 19.94
C GLU A 196 -43.76 18.50 19.44
N LYS A 197 -43.36 19.75 19.70
CA LYS A 197 -42.03 20.26 19.35
C LYS A 197 -40.93 19.60 20.17
N LEU A 198 -41.19 19.33 21.45
CA LEU A 198 -40.26 18.61 22.33
C LEU A 198 -40.04 17.18 21.82
N ILE A 199 -41.11 16.45 21.54
CA ILE A 199 -41.04 15.08 20.99
C ILE A 199 -40.23 15.08 19.69
N LYS A 200 -40.55 15.96 18.73
CA LYS A 200 -39.78 16.05 17.47
C LYS A 200 -38.29 16.31 17.69
N THR A 201 -37.95 17.15 18.67
CA THR A 201 -36.55 17.44 19.03
C THR A 201 -35.85 16.19 19.56
N PHE A 202 -36.51 15.44 20.46
CA PHE A 202 -35.97 14.19 20.99
C PHE A 202 -35.85 13.10 19.92
N ASP A 203 -36.82 12.95 19.02
CA ASP A 203 -36.76 11.99 17.92
C ASP A 203 -35.61 12.29 16.95
N MET A 204 -35.36 13.57 16.69
CA MET A 204 -34.19 13.98 15.89
C MET A 204 -32.88 13.66 16.62
N ALA A 205 -32.77 13.94 17.93
CA ALA A 205 -31.60 13.60 18.72
C ALA A 205 -31.34 12.08 18.78
N ASN A 206 -32.38 11.27 19.03
CA ASN A 206 -32.28 9.81 19.06
C ASN A 206 -31.80 9.24 17.71
N ARG A 207 -32.28 9.79 16.58
CA ARG A 207 -31.78 9.41 15.26
C ARG A 207 -30.29 9.73 15.08
N GLN A 208 -29.79 10.84 15.63
CA GLN A 208 -28.37 11.17 15.57
C GLN A 208 -27.53 10.25 16.47
N VAL A 209 -28.02 9.89 17.66
CA VAL A 209 -27.37 8.90 18.54
C VAL A 209 -27.27 7.53 17.86
N GLY A 210 -28.35 7.08 17.20
CA GLY A 210 -28.35 5.83 16.45
C GLY A 210 -27.42 5.84 15.23
N LYS A 211 -27.18 7.00 14.61
CA LYS A 211 -26.15 7.16 13.57
C LYS A 211 -24.74 7.08 14.16
N LEU A 212 -24.50 7.77 15.27
CA LEU A 212 -23.19 7.78 15.95
C LEU A 212 -22.80 6.38 16.44
N THR A 213 -23.74 5.63 16.99
CA THR A 213 -23.51 4.25 17.46
C THR A 213 -23.05 3.36 16.31
N ARG A 214 -23.76 3.38 15.18
CA ARG A 214 -23.36 2.64 13.97
C ARG A 214 -21.98 3.03 13.46
N LEU A 215 -21.68 4.33 13.39
CA LEU A 215 -20.35 4.80 12.98
C LEU A 215 -19.24 4.28 13.92
N ILE A 216 -19.48 4.27 15.23
CA ILE A 216 -18.51 3.74 16.20
C ILE A 216 -18.31 2.23 15.98
N ASP A 217 -19.39 1.48 15.81
CA ASP A 217 -19.32 0.04 15.54
C ASP A 217 -18.56 -0.27 14.25
N ASP A 218 -18.83 0.49 13.17
CA ASP A 218 -18.13 0.37 11.89
C ASP A 218 -16.63 0.68 12.05
N LEU A 219 -16.26 1.74 12.79
CA LEU A 219 -14.86 2.08 13.08
C LEU A 219 -14.15 1.00 13.90
N LEU A 220 -14.84 0.39 14.86
CA LEU A 220 -14.30 -0.71 15.68
C LEU A 220 -14.11 -1.98 14.85
N ASP A 221 -15.03 -2.30 13.94
CA ASP A 221 -14.89 -3.42 13.02
C ASP A 221 -13.70 -3.21 12.07
N ILE A 222 -13.56 -2.02 11.46
CA ILE A 222 -12.39 -1.67 10.62
C ILE A 222 -11.09 -1.84 11.42
N SER A 223 -11.04 -1.35 12.65
CA SER A 223 -9.86 -1.47 13.51
C SER A 223 -9.50 -2.94 13.81
N ARG A 224 -10.50 -3.78 14.09
CA ARG A 224 -10.30 -5.22 14.33
C ARG A 224 -9.84 -5.95 13.08
N ILE A 225 -10.36 -5.58 11.90
CA ILE A 225 -9.95 -6.14 10.60
C ILE A 225 -8.49 -5.79 10.31
N GLN A 226 -8.10 -4.52 10.43
CA GLN A 226 -6.72 -4.08 10.18
C GLN A 226 -5.72 -4.73 11.15
N ALA A 227 -6.12 -4.98 12.40
CA ALA A 227 -5.29 -5.67 13.38
C ALA A 227 -5.24 -7.20 13.20
N GLY A 228 -5.99 -7.76 12.25
CA GLY A 228 -6.13 -9.21 12.08
C GLY A 228 -6.81 -9.91 13.26
N LYS A 229 -7.55 -9.16 14.09
CA LYS A 229 -8.21 -9.63 15.32
C LYS A 229 -9.71 -9.88 15.15
N LEU A 230 -10.24 -9.72 13.94
CA LEU A 230 -11.64 -10.03 13.67
C LEU A 230 -11.86 -11.55 13.77
N SER A 231 -12.53 -11.99 14.83
CA SER A 231 -12.96 -13.38 14.97
C SER A 231 -14.20 -13.63 14.13
N ILE A 232 -14.14 -14.63 13.24
CA ILE A 232 -15.28 -15.11 12.45
C ILE A 232 -15.74 -16.42 13.07
N ASN A 233 -16.96 -16.46 13.61
CA ASN A 233 -17.53 -17.68 14.17
C ASN A 233 -18.36 -18.40 13.11
N ARG A 234 -17.79 -19.40 12.44
CA ARG A 234 -18.47 -20.11 11.35
C ARG A 234 -19.33 -21.25 11.90
N GLU A 235 -20.61 -21.21 11.61
CA GLU A 235 -21.59 -22.23 11.96
C GLU A 235 -22.32 -22.72 10.70
N PRO A 236 -22.65 -24.03 10.58
CA PRO A 236 -23.45 -24.52 9.47
C PRO A 236 -24.90 -24.06 9.63
N LYS A 237 -25.38 -23.21 8.72
CA LYS A 237 -26.75 -22.69 8.67
C LYS A 237 -27.23 -22.58 7.22
N ASP A 238 -28.53 -22.36 7.02
CA ASP A 238 -29.08 -22.08 5.70
C ASP A 238 -28.93 -20.58 5.37
N LEU A 239 -28.05 -20.28 4.41
CA LEU A 239 -27.73 -18.92 4.01
C LEU A 239 -28.96 -18.19 3.44
N THR A 240 -29.88 -18.90 2.79
CA THR A 240 -31.08 -18.28 2.25
C THR A 240 -31.99 -17.74 3.35
N VAL A 241 -32.09 -18.44 4.49
CA VAL A 241 -32.91 -18.01 5.63
C VAL A 241 -32.37 -16.69 6.18
N ILE A 242 -31.07 -16.63 6.45
CA ILE A 242 -30.42 -15.44 7.02
C ILE A 242 -30.55 -14.22 6.09
N ILE A 243 -30.35 -14.42 4.78
CA ILE A 243 -30.50 -13.33 3.80
C ILE A 243 -31.96 -12.84 3.73
N LYS A 244 -32.94 -13.76 3.70
CA LYS A 244 -34.36 -13.40 3.67
C LYS A 244 -34.76 -12.62 4.91
N GLU A 245 -34.38 -13.08 6.09
CA GLU A 245 -34.67 -12.39 7.35
C GLU A 245 -34.07 -10.98 7.40
N ALA A 246 -32.84 -10.82 6.91
CA ALA A 246 -32.20 -9.51 6.81
C ALA A 246 -32.94 -8.56 5.85
N ILE A 247 -33.38 -9.08 4.69
CA ILE A 247 -34.19 -8.30 3.72
C ILE A 247 -35.55 -7.93 4.34
N GLU A 248 -36.22 -8.87 5.01
CA GLU A 248 -37.53 -8.66 5.64
C GLU A 248 -37.48 -7.53 6.68
N ARG A 249 -36.40 -7.44 7.47
CA ARG A 249 -36.17 -6.33 8.42
C ARG A 249 -36.10 -4.96 7.73
N LEU A 250 -35.74 -4.90 6.45
CA LEU A 250 -35.57 -3.67 5.68
C LEU A 250 -36.76 -3.34 4.78
N VAL A 251 -37.75 -4.23 4.64
CA VAL A 251 -38.96 -4.02 3.81
C VAL A 251 -39.67 -2.68 4.09
N PRO A 252 -39.86 -2.23 5.34
CA PRO A 252 -40.50 -0.94 5.60
C PRO A 252 -39.73 0.24 4.98
N GLN A 253 -38.40 0.18 5.00
CA GLN A 253 -37.53 1.23 4.45
C GLN A 253 -37.52 1.17 2.92
N LEU A 254 -37.43 -0.03 2.35
CA LEU A 254 -37.53 -0.26 0.90
C LEU A 254 -38.85 0.27 0.32
N ASN A 255 -39.97 -0.01 1.00
CA ASN A 255 -41.29 0.51 0.61
C ASN A 255 -41.34 2.04 0.70
N SER A 256 -40.76 2.62 1.77
CA SER A 256 -40.72 4.09 1.92
C SER A 256 -39.88 4.80 0.86
N ALA A 257 -38.87 4.12 0.32
CA ALA A 257 -38.00 4.60 -0.76
C ALA A 257 -38.48 4.15 -2.15
N ASN A 258 -39.64 3.48 -2.22
CA ASN A 258 -40.26 2.97 -3.45
C ASN A 258 -39.30 2.13 -4.31
N VAL A 259 -38.54 1.21 -3.68
CA VAL A 259 -37.58 0.31 -4.33
C VAL A 259 -38.24 -1.05 -4.57
N PRO A 260 -38.65 -1.42 -5.80
CA PRO A 260 -39.15 -2.76 -6.10
C PRO A 260 -38.05 -3.80 -5.92
N VAL A 261 -38.35 -4.93 -5.26
CA VAL A 261 -37.36 -5.98 -4.98
C VAL A 261 -37.69 -7.28 -5.71
N SER A 262 -36.74 -7.80 -6.47
CA SER A 262 -36.78 -9.13 -7.08
C SER A 262 -35.77 -10.05 -6.40
N LEU A 263 -36.21 -11.25 -5.99
CA LEU A 263 -35.37 -12.25 -5.33
C LEU A 263 -35.25 -13.50 -6.20
N ASP A 264 -34.01 -13.91 -6.50
CA ASP A 264 -33.69 -15.14 -7.21
C ASP A 264 -32.69 -15.97 -6.39
N PHE A 265 -33.21 -16.89 -5.58
CA PHE A 265 -32.41 -17.67 -4.64
C PHE A 265 -32.49 -19.17 -4.94
N GLU A 266 -31.32 -19.79 -5.11
CA GLU A 266 -31.19 -21.24 -4.99
C GLU A 266 -31.53 -21.65 -3.54
N THR A 267 -32.51 -22.52 -3.36
CA THR A 267 -33.04 -22.90 -2.04
C THR A 267 -33.22 -24.41 -1.89
N PRO A 268 -32.87 -25.00 -0.74
CA PRO A 268 -32.16 -24.43 0.41
C PRO A 268 -30.64 -24.26 0.14
N PHE A 269 -29.97 -23.32 0.83
CA PHE A 269 -28.54 -23.06 0.64
C PHE A 269 -27.73 -23.29 1.93
N PRO A 270 -27.46 -24.56 2.31
CA PRO A 270 -26.64 -24.86 3.49
C PRO A 270 -25.18 -24.42 3.24
N ALA A 271 -24.62 -23.65 4.18
CA ALA A 271 -23.24 -23.17 4.14
C ALA A 271 -22.69 -22.95 5.57
N SER A 272 -21.37 -22.90 5.72
CA SER A 272 -20.70 -22.59 6.99
C SER A 272 -20.20 -21.14 6.98
N PHE A 273 -20.83 -20.28 7.78
CA PHE A 273 -20.57 -18.84 7.80
C PHE A 273 -20.88 -18.24 9.18
N ASP A 274 -20.48 -16.99 9.38
CA ASP A 274 -20.83 -16.21 10.56
C ASP A 274 -22.12 -15.43 10.29
N GLU A 275 -23.19 -15.78 10.99
CA GLU A 275 -24.54 -15.23 10.80
C GLU A 275 -24.55 -13.71 10.94
N ASN A 276 -23.96 -13.18 12.01
CA ASN A 276 -23.95 -11.74 12.27
C ASN A 276 -23.20 -10.98 11.16
N ARG A 277 -22.11 -11.55 10.65
CA ARG A 277 -21.32 -10.93 9.58
C ARG A 277 -22.02 -10.97 8.24
N ILE A 278 -22.69 -12.08 7.91
CA ILE A 278 -23.51 -12.14 6.69
C ILE A 278 -24.67 -11.17 6.77
N GLU A 279 -25.38 -11.12 7.90
CA GLU A 279 -26.46 -10.14 8.11
C GLU A 279 -25.97 -8.70 7.94
N GLN A 280 -24.79 -8.37 8.49
CA GLN A 280 -24.16 -7.06 8.36
C GLN A 280 -23.85 -6.74 6.89
N VAL A 281 -23.30 -7.69 6.13
CA VAL A 281 -23.01 -7.52 4.69
C VAL A 281 -24.30 -7.25 3.91
N VAL A 282 -25.33 -8.08 4.11
CA VAL A 282 -26.63 -7.94 3.42
C VAL A 282 -27.26 -6.59 3.76
N THR A 283 -27.26 -6.22 5.05
CA THR A 283 -27.81 -4.94 5.51
C THR A 283 -27.07 -3.75 4.89
N ASN A 284 -25.74 -3.78 4.85
CA ASN A 284 -24.93 -2.70 4.28
C ASN A 284 -25.18 -2.53 2.78
N LEU A 285 -25.28 -3.63 2.03
CA LEU A 285 -25.56 -3.55 0.59
C LEU A 285 -26.95 -2.98 0.31
N ILE A 286 -27.99 -3.46 1.01
CA ILE A 286 -29.37 -3.01 0.77
C ILE A 286 -29.58 -1.58 1.26
N THR A 287 -29.02 -1.19 2.41
CA THR A 287 -29.14 0.18 2.91
C THR A 287 -28.44 1.19 1.99
N ASN A 288 -27.38 0.78 1.28
CA ASN A 288 -26.80 1.59 0.21
C ASN A 288 -27.78 1.78 -0.96
N VAL A 289 -28.47 0.73 -1.41
CA VAL A 289 -29.50 0.85 -2.46
C VAL A 289 -30.59 1.84 -2.05
N ILE A 290 -31.13 1.71 -0.84
CA ILE A 290 -32.17 2.62 -0.31
C ILE A 290 -31.69 4.08 -0.31
N LYS A 291 -30.40 4.32 -0.01
CA LYS A 291 -29.83 5.66 0.10
C LYS A 291 -29.53 6.29 -1.26
N TYR A 292 -29.04 5.52 -2.22
CA TYR A 292 -28.45 6.05 -3.47
C TYR A 292 -29.28 5.78 -4.72
N ALA A 293 -30.21 4.82 -4.67
CA ALA A 293 -31.06 4.43 -5.78
C ALA A 293 -32.55 4.36 -5.38
N PRO A 294 -33.13 5.42 -4.78
CA PRO A 294 -34.58 5.47 -4.55
C PRO A 294 -35.33 5.37 -5.89
N ASP A 295 -36.54 4.82 -5.88
CA ASP A 295 -37.39 4.59 -7.06
C ASP A 295 -36.82 3.61 -8.13
N ALA A 296 -35.62 3.07 -7.94
CA ALA A 296 -35.01 2.12 -8.86
C ALA A 296 -35.27 0.66 -8.42
N PRO A 297 -35.48 -0.29 -9.36
CA PRO A 297 -35.61 -1.70 -9.01
C PRO A 297 -34.28 -2.28 -8.51
N MET A 298 -34.37 -3.15 -7.51
CA MET A 298 -33.28 -3.91 -6.94
C MET A 298 -33.47 -5.40 -7.23
N GLU A 299 -32.42 -6.05 -7.71
CA GLU A 299 -32.37 -7.50 -7.94
C GLU A 299 -31.36 -8.13 -6.97
N VAL A 300 -31.80 -9.14 -6.21
CA VAL A 300 -30.96 -9.88 -5.28
C VAL A 300 -30.88 -11.33 -5.74
N ARG A 301 -29.67 -11.84 -5.96
CA ARG A 301 -29.44 -13.23 -6.36
C ARG A 301 -28.54 -13.98 -5.39
N LEU A 302 -28.81 -15.27 -5.26
CA LEU A 302 -27.98 -16.22 -4.50
C LEU A 302 -27.88 -17.52 -5.28
N TRP A 303 -26.67 -17.90 -5.70
CA TRP A 303 -26.42 -19.13 -6.44
C TRP A 303 -25.08 -19.77 -6.07
N ARG A 304 -24.87 -21.02 -6.46
CA ARG A 304 -23.62 -21.77 -6.27
C ARG A 304 -22.84 -21.92 -7.57
N GLU A 305 -21.54 -21.69 -7.52
CA GLU A 305 -20.60 -22.16 -8.56
C GLU A 305 -19.46 -22.92 -7.89
N GLY A 306 -19.39 -24.23 -8.15
CA GLY A 306 -18.44 -25.13 -7.50
C GLY A 306 -18.63 -25.16 -5.98
N ASP A 307 -17.56 -24.84 -5.24
CA ASP A 307 -17.53 -24.84 -3.77
C ASP A 307 -17.73 -23.44 -3.17
N ARG A 308 -18.27 -22.49 -3.96
CA ARG A 308 -18.48 -21.10 -3.55
C ARG A 308 -19.93 -20.67 -3.69
N ALA A 309 -20.38 -19.89 -2.72
CA ALA A 309 -21.64 -19.16 -2.77
C ALA A 309 -21.42 -17.79 -3.38
N PHE A 310 -22.31 -17.38 -4.27
CA PHE A 310 -22.32 -16.06 -4.88
C PHE A 310 -23.59 -15.35 -4.47
N PHE A 311 -23.43 -14.16 -3.91
CA PHE A 311 -24.53 -13.29 -3.50
C PHE A 311 -24.34 -11.93 -4.19
N THR A 312 -25.39 -11.45 -4.87
CA THR A 312 -25.36 -10.16 -5.54
C THR A 312 -26.55 -9.33 -5.16
N VAL A 313 -26.33 -8.03 -4.95
CA VAL A 313 -27.34 -6.99 -4.90
C VAL A 313 -27.06 -6.07 -6.07
N LYS A 314 -28.00 -5.96 -7.01
CA LYS A 314 -27.90 -5.10 -8.18
C LYS A 314 -28.98 -4.03 -8.10
N ASP A 315 -28.57 -2.77 -8.13
CA ASP A 315 -29.44 -1.63 -8.29
C ASP A 315 -29.31 -1.01 -9.70
N ASN A 316 -30.30 -0.21 -10.09
CA ASN A 316 -30.27 0.61 -11.31
C ASN A 316 -30.09 2.10 -10.96
N GLY A 317 -29.28 2.41 -9.95
CA GLY A 317 -28.97 3.75 -9.51
C GLY A 317 -27.98 4.50 -10.41
N PRO A 318 -27.46 5.65 -9.94
CA PRO A 318 -26.58 6.53 -10.73
C PRO A 318 -25.20 5.95 -11.08
N GLY A 319 -24.87 4.75 -10.57
CA GLY A 319 -23.57 4.12 -10.75
C GLY A 319 -22.49 4.71 -9.84
N ILE A 320 -21.31 4.06 -9.84
CA ILE A 320 -20.12 4.49 -9.10
C ILE A 320 -19.11 5.03 -10.13
N PRO A 321 -18.65 6.29 -10.02
CA PRO A 321 -17.66 6.84 -10.95
C PRO A 321 -16.31 6.10 -10.81
N GLU A 322 -15.61 5.91 -11.94
CA GLU A 322 -14.21 5.45 -11.91
C GLU A 322 -13.34 6.57 -11.33
N HIS A 323 -12.69 6.29 -10.20
CA HIS A 323 -11.78 7.20 -9.51
C HIS A 323 -10.32 6.94 -9.90
#